data_AF-A0A257A9R4-F1
#
_entry.id   AF-A0A257A9R4-F1
#
_cell.length_a   1.000
_cell.length_b   1.000
_cell.length_c   1.000
_cell.angle_alpha   90.00
_cell.angle_beta   90.00
_cell.angle_gamma   90.00
#
_symmetry.space_group_name_H-M   'P 1'
#
loop_
_entity.id
_entity.type
_entity.pdbx_description
1 polymer ?
#
loop_
_entity_poly.entity_id
_entity_poly.type
_entity_poly.pdbx_seq_one_letter_code
_entity_poly.pdbx_strand_id
1 'polypeptide(L)'
;MEVGSKAVSLEELLKRKLTEDWGYRILLPEEVGLKEELGEDDIVLKDADNLILVSLIQIDLSGSLSPKVRKRVRGEIGRLARLSAYFNKAYIALPEEVLKLHKNKIIDVELLREAGIGLLSINLLKGEVRQLLPPKPRSSSRAERVDVTPLLKEMESKIRKLELLYDRLENELNEIKKEIDNLKVRIEITNTSRSKEEEIPKAEEESGREVKIEDLELPSFMRDNPWLEVLRRRGRE
;
A
#
# COMPACT_ATOMS: atom_id res chain seq x y z
N MET A 1 8.43 0.78 29.34
CA MET A 1 9.36 1.43 28.40
C MET A 1 10.14 0.34 27.71
N GLU A 2 9.54 -0.23 26.67
CA GLU A 2 10.20 -1.24 25.84
C GLU A 2 11.05 -0.51 24.81
N VAL A 3 12.37 -0.56 25.00
CA VAL A 3 13.32 -0.13 23.99
C VAL A 3 13.31 -1.22 22.93
N GLY A 4 12.43 -1.07 21.94
CA GLY A 4 12.43 -1.88 20.73
C GLY A 4 13.72 -1.63 19.97
N SER A 5 14.76 -2.40 20.29
CA SER A 5 15.96 -2.52 19.49
C SER A 5 15.54 -3.11 18.14
N LYS A 6 15.19 -2.26 17.18
CA LYS A 6 15.09 -2.65 15.77
C LYS A 6 16.40 -3.31 15.42
N ALA A 7 16.38 -4.63 15.22
CA ALA A 7 17.51 -5.34 14.65
C ALA A 7 17.78 -4.69 13.29
N VAL A 8 18.86 -3.90 13.20
CA VAL A 8 19.24 -3.23 11.97
C VAL A 8 19.51 -4.34 10.94
N SER A 9 18.74 -4.36 9.87
CA SER A 9 18.92 -5.35 8.79
C SER A 9 20.27 -5.12 8.11
N LEU A 10 20.95 -6.20 7.72
CA LEU A 10 22.22 -6.15 6.96
C LEU A 10 22.09 -5.23 5.73
N GLU A 11 20.95 -5.31 5.08
CA GLU A 11 20.62 -4.52 3.89
C GLU A 11 20.49 -3.02 4.22
N GLU A 12 19.83 -2.67 5.32
CA GLU A 12 19.63 -1.29 5.75
C GLU A 12 20.96 -0.63 6.13
N LEU A 13 21.84 -1.38 6.81
CA LEU A 13 23.18 -0.95 7.16
C LEU A 13 24.03 -0.69 5.91
N LEU A 14 23.97 -1.62 4.96
CA LEU A 14 24.68 -1.50 3.69
C LEU A 14 24.17 -0.29 2.89
N LYS A 15 22.85 -0.13 2.71
CA LYS A 15 22.23 1.01 2.02
C LYS A 15 22.63 2.34 2.66
N ARG A 16 22.56 2.42 3.99
CA ARG A 16 22.93 3.61 4.74
C ARG A 16 24.39 3.99 4.51
N LYS A 17 25.31 3.03 4.66
CA LYS A 17 26.74 3.29 4.45
C LYS A 17 27.08 3.68 3.01
N LEU A 18 26.50 3.00 2.02
CA LEU A 18 26.74 3.30 0.62
C LEU A 18 26.24 4.70 0.23
N THR A 19 25.17 5.18 0.86
CA THR A 19 24.58 6.50 0.58
C THR A 19 25.26 7.61 1.38
N GLU A 20 25.47 7.43 2.70
CA GLU A 20 26.00 8.45 3.60
C GLU A 20 27.52 8.60 3.51
N ASP A 21 28.27 7.49 3.52
CA ASP A 21 29.74 7.55 3.56
C ASP A 21 30.33 7.63 2.13
N TRP A 22 29.75 6.88 1.19
CA TRP A 22 30.30 6.75 -0.17
C TRP A 22 29.59 7.62 -1.20
N GLY A 23 28.47 8.27 -0.83
CA GLY A 23 27.77 9.23 -1.69
C GLY A 23 27.07 8.62 -2.90
N TYR A 24 26.84 7.30 -2.90
CA TYR A 24 26.19 6.64 -4.03
C TYR A 24 24.69 6.86 -4.01
N ARG A 25 24.09 7.01 -5.21
CA ARG A 25 22.64 7.05 -5.37
C ARG A 25 22.11 5.64 -5.62
N ILE A 26 21.20 5.16 -4.77
CA ILE A 26 20.51 3.89 -5.00
C ILE A 26 19.57 4.05 -6.20
N LEU A 27 19.60 3.09 -7.11
CA LEU A 27 18.68 2.98 -8.24
C LEU A 27 17.70 1.82 -8.02
N LEU A 28 16.49 1.99 -8.53
CA LEU A 28 15.52 0.91 -8.57
C LEU A 28 15.83 -0.03 -9.74
N PRO A 29 15.54 -1.35 -9.63
CA PRO A 29 15.71 -2.30 -10.73
C PRO A 29 15.04 -1.85 -12.04
N GLU A 30 13.95 -1.10 -11.94
CA GLU A 30 13.17 -0.56 -13.05
C GLU A 30 13.91 0.56 -13.81
N GLU A 31 14.73 1.35 -13.12
CA GLU A 31 15.51 2.44 -13.74
C GLU A 31 16.65 1.92 -14.64
N VAL A 32 17.01 0.64 -14.48
CA VAL A 32 18.15 0.01 -15.15
C VAL A 32 17.70 -1.01 -16.21
N GLY A 33 16.39 -1.26 -16.31
CA GLY A 33 15.83 -2.18 -17.30
C GLY A 33 16.19 -3.66 -17.10
N LEU A 34 16.72 -4.03 -15.93
CA LEU A 34 17.24 -5.38 -15.62
C LEU A 34 16.42 -6.12 -14.57
N LYS A 35 15.11 -5.83 -14.49
CA LYS A 35 14.22 -6.38 -13.46
C LYS A 35 14.19 -7.92 -13.41
N GLU A 36 14.37 -8.58 -14.57
CA GLU A 36 14.35 -10.05 -14.66
C GLU A 36 15.69 -10.71 -14.30
N GLU A 37 16.82 -9.98 -14.39
CA GLU A 37 18.15 -10.54 -14.10
C GLU A 37 18.65 -10.22 -12.67
N LEU A 38 18.07 -9.20 -12.03
CA LEU A 38 18.38 -8.80 -10.66
C LEU A 38 17.65 -9.68 -9.65
N GLY A 39 18.38 -10.13 -8.62
CA GLY A 39 17.81 -10.86 -7.48
C GLY A 39 17.22 -9.92 -6.44
N GLU A 40 16.43 -10.46 -5.52
CA GLU A 40 15.80 -9.69 -4.42
C GLU A 40 16.84 -9.02 -3.51
N ASP A 41 17.99 -9.67 -3.31
CA ASP A 41 19.09 -9.19 -2.45
C ASP A 41 20.09 -8.27 -3.19
N ASP A 42 19.79 -7.88 -4.43
CA ASP A 42 20.67 -7.04 -5.23
C ASP A 42 20.35 -5.55 -5.07
N ILE A 43 21.40 -4.78 -4.81
CA ILE A 43 21.33 -3.33 -4.70
C ILE A 43 22.07 -2.73 -5.90
N VAL A 44 21.36 -1.92 -6.67
CA VAL A 44 21.95 -1.15 -7.75
C VAL A 44 22.23 0.27 -7.30
N LEU A 45 23.42 0.75 -7.61
CA LEU A 45 23.93 2.04 -7.19
C LEU A 45 24.49 2.78 -8.40
N LYS A 46 24.44 4.10 -8.31
CA LYS A 46 25.01 5.02 -9.28
C LYS A 46 26.04 5.91 -8.61
N ASP A 47 27.24 5.88 -9.17
CA ASP A 47 28.39 6.69 -8.80
C ASP A 47 28.78 7.55 -10.01
N ALA A 48 28.27 8.78 -10.05
CA ALA A 48 28.28 9.63 -11.23
C ALA A 48 27.71 8.91 -12.47
N ASP A 49 28.55 8.52 -13.42
CA ASP A 49 28.15 7.76 -14.61
C ASP A 49 28.35 6.25 -14.49
N ASN A 50 28.96 5.79 -13.40
CA ASN A 50 29.20 4.37 -13.17
C ASN A 50 27.99 3.70 -12.51
N LEU A 51 27.56 2.58 -13.08
CA LEU A 51 26.61 1.67 -12.46
C LEU A 51 27.36 0.62 -11.65
N ILE A 52 26.95 0.46 -10.39
CA ILE A 52 27.54 -0.47 -9.45
C ILE A 52 26.46 -1.45 -8.98
N LEU A 53 26.75 -2.74 -9.07
CA LEU A 53 25.89 -3.80 -8.53
C LEU A 53 26.50 -4.33 -7.24
N VAL A 54 25.69 -4.47 -6.20
CA VAL A 54 26.08 -5.10 -4.94
C VAL A 54 25.07 -6.20 -4.63
N SER A 55 25.51 -7.46 -4.60
CA SER A 55 24.67 -8.57 -4.19
C SER A 55 24.93 -8.94 -2.74
N LEU A 56 23.90 -8.88 -1.90
CA LEU A 56 23.97 -9.28 -0.51
C LEU A 56 23.74 -10.78 -0.40
N ILE A 57 24.68 -11.52 0.19
CA ILE A 57 24.50 -12.96 0.42
C ILE A 57 24.24 -13.17 1.92
N GLN A 58 22.99 -13.46 2.26
CA GLN A 58 22.61 -13.86 3.62
C GLN A 58 22.85 -15.36 3.79
N ILE A 59 23.68 -15.73 4.77
CA ILE A 59 24.02 -17.11 5.10
C ILE A 59 23.68 -17.37 6.56
N ASP A 60 22.82 -18.36 6.79
CA ASP A 60 22.53 -18.81 8.14
C ASP A 60 23.75 -19.49 8.75
N LEU A 61 24.27 -18.88 9.83
CA LEU A 61 25.47 -19.31 10.55
C LEU A 61 25.33 -20.72 11.14
N SER A 62 24.08 -21.20 11.34
CA SER A 62 23.76 -22.53 11.84
C SER A 62 24.07 -23.66 10.85
N GLY A 63 24.16 -23.39 9.55
CA GLY A 63 24.41 -24.37 8.47
C GLY A 63 25.74 -24.20 7.74
N SER A 64 26.64 -23.35 8.27
CA SER A 64 27.66 -22.62 7.52
C SER A 64 28.85 -23.43 6.96
N LEU A 65 28.79 -24.76 6.94
CA LEU A 65 29.76 -25.63 6.22
C LEU A 65 29.13 -26.53 5.15
N SER A 66 27.84 -26.43 4.89
CA SER A 66 27.20 -27.29 3.89
C SER A 66 27.77 -27.01 2.49
N PRO A 67 28.08 -28.06 1.67
CA PRO A 67 28.39 -27.93 0.25
C PRO A 67 27.40 -27.03 -0.52
N LYS A 68 26.15 -26.94 -0.04
CA LYS A 68 25.10 -26.07 -0.56
C LYS A 68 25.47 -24.59 -0.51
N VAL A 69 26.09 -24.11 0.57
CA VAL A 69 26.49 -22.70 0.74
C VAL A 69 27.58 -22.34 -0.27
N ARG A 70 28.58 -23.20 -0.45
CA ARG A 70 29.63 -22.99 -1.46
C ARG A 70 29.08 -23.00 -2.88
N LYS A 71 28.10 -23.87 -3.15
CA LYS A 71 27.41 -23.92 -4.45
C LYS A 71 26.61 -22.62 -4.68
N ARG A 72 25.93 -22.10 -3.65
CA ARG A 72 25.21 -20.82 -3.71
C ARG A 72 26.16 -19.67 -4.01
N VAL A 73 27.24 -19.51 -3.23
CA VAL A 73 28.24 -18.45 -3.45
C VAL A 73 28.87 -18.54 -4.84
N ARG A 74 29.26 -19.73 -5.32
CA ARG A 74 29.76 -19.89 -6.70
C ARG A 74 28.71 -19.58 -7.77
N GLY A 75 27.45 -19.93 -7.52
CA GLY A 75 26.32 -19.57 -8.37
C GLY A 75 26.16 -18.05 -8.49
N GLU A 76 26.21 -17.35 -7.36
CA GLU A 76 26.15 -15.88 -7.32
C GLU A 76 27.35 -15.23 -8.01
N ILE A 77 28.56 -15.76 -7.82
CA ILE A 77 29.73 -15.25 -8.54
C ILE A 77 29.56 -15.44 -10.05
N GLY A 78 29.07 -16.59 -10.50
CA GLY A 78 28.78 -16.84 -11.91
C GLY A 78 27.69 -15.91 -12.47
N ARG A 79 26.64 -15.63 -11.68
CA ARG A 79 25.58 -14.69 -12.04
C ARG A 79 26.10 -13.27 -12.15
N LEU A 80 26.84 -12.79 -11.15
CA LEU A 80 27.46 -11.47 -11.15
C LEU A 80 28.50 -11.30 -12.28
N ALA A 81 29.23 -12.38 -12.63
CA ALA A 81 30.15 -12.36 -13.75
C ALA A 81 29.42 -12.13 -15.10
N ARG A 82 28.17 -12.60 -15.24
CA ARG A 82 27.33 -12.29 -16.40
C ARG A 82 26.79 -10.87 -16.33
N LEU A 83 26.25 -10.49 -15.16
CA LEU A 83 25.67 -9.16 -14.93
C LEU A 83 26.68 -8.04 -15.07
N SER A 84 27.95 -8.31 -14.78
CA SER A 84 29.05 -7.35 -14.98
C SER A 84 29.28 -6.95 -16.45
N ALA A 85 28.54 -7.48 -17.43
CA ALA A 85 28.43 -6.88 -18.76
C ALA A 85 27.57 -5.60 -18.78
N TYR A 86 26.68 -5.43 -17.81
CA TYR A 86 25.75 -4.30 -17.68
C TYR A 86 26.20 -3.28 -16.63
N PHE A 87 27.06 -3.66 -15.69
CA PHE A 87 27.56 -2.80 -14.61
C PHE A 87 29.05 -2.51 -14.74
N ASN A 88 29.49 -1.31 -14.33
CA ASN A 88 30.90 -0.92 -14.33
C ASN A 88 31.68 -1.59 -13.19
N LYS A 89 31.03 -1.80 -12.05
CA LYS A 89 31.60 -2.48 -10.86
C LYS A 89 30.56 -3.45 -10.31
N ALA A 90 31.01 -4.61 -9.86
CA ALA A 90 30.18 -5.59 -9.18
C ALA A 90 30.80 -5.97 -7.84
N TYR A 91 30.00 -6.12 -6.80
CA TYR A 91 30.41 -6.49 -5.45
C TYR A 91 29.55 -7.63 -4.91
N ILE A 92 30.16 -8.47 -4.10
CA ILE A 92 29.45 -9.35 -3.17
C ILE A 92 29.61 -8.78 -1.77
N ALA A 93 28.51 -8.64 -1.05
CA ALA A 93 28.49 -8.23 0.34
C ALA A 93 28.17 -9.43 1.24
N LEU A 94 29.03 -9.66 2.24
CA LEU A 94 28.94 -10.79 3.15
C LEU A 94 29.15 -10.34 4.60
N PRO A 95 28.44 -10.94 5.58
CA PRO A 95 28.70 -10.69 6.99
C PRO A 95 30.11 -11.09 7.39
N GLU A 96 30.76 -10.27 8.23
CA GLU A 96 32.13 -10.53 8.70
C GLU A 96 32.23 -11.82 9.53
N GLU A 97 31.15 -12.21 10.20
CA GLU A 97 31.05 -13.45 10.96
C GLU A 97 31.29 -14.66 10.05
N VAL A 98 30.68 -14.66 8.86
CA VAL A 98 30.86 -15.72 7.86
C VAL A 98 32.31 -15.74 7.34
N LEU A 99 32.89 -14.57 7.10
CA LEU A 99 34.27 -14.48 6.60
C LEU A 99 35.28 -15.00 7.64
N LYS A 100 35.10 -14.64 8.91
CA LYS A 100 35.98 -15.04 10.02
C LYS A 100 35.86 -16.52 10.37
N LEU A 101 34.63 -17.02 10.49
CA LEU A 101 34.37 -18.42 10.85
C LEU A 101 34.91 -19.40 9.80
N HIS A 102 34.99 -18.97 8.54
CA HIS A 102 35.26 -19.89 7.44
C HIS A 102 36.61 -19.74 6.76
N LYS A 103 37.52 -18.86 7.23
CA LYS A 103 38.93 -18.75 6.80
C LYS A 103 39.15 -19.16 5.32
N ASN A 104 38.48 -18.49 4.39
CA ASN A 104 38.60 -18.68 2.93
C ASN A 104 38.11 -20.03 2.35
N LYS A 105 37.40 -20.89 3.09
CA LYS A 105 36.86 -22.16 2.55
C LYS A 105 35.55 -21.98 1.77
N ILE A 106 34.78 -20.94 2.06
CA ILE A 106 33.48 -20.70 1.41
C ILE A 106 33.65 -19.88 0.12
N ILE A 107 34.60 -18.96 0.13
CA ILE A 107 34.81 -17.98 -0.93
C ILE A 107 36.18 -18.21 -1.53
N ASP A 108 36.18 -18.45 -2.83
CA ASP A 108 37.39 -18.53 -3.61
C ASP A 108 37.76 -17.10 -4.07
N VAL A 109 38.81 -16.55 -3.47
CA VAL A 109 39.29 -15.19 -3.74
C VAL A 109 39.88 -15.09 -5.15
N GLU A 110 40.44 -16.18 -5.67
CA GLU A 110 40.98 -16.23 -7.03
C GLU A 110 39.83 -16.14 -8.03
N LEU A 111 38.77 -16.92 -7.81
CA LEU A 111 37.57 -16.90 -8.65
C LEU A 111 36.89 -15.51 -8.68
N LEU A 112 36.85 -14.80 -7.55
CA LEU A 112 36.37 -13.41 -7.51
C LEU A 112 37.26 -12.46 -8.32
N ARG A 113 38.59 -12.60 -8.19
CA ARG A 113 39.57 -11.76 -8.89
C ARG A 113 39.57 -12.01 -10.40
N GLU A 114 39.35 -13.25 -10.82
CA GLU A 114 39.18 -13.65 -12.22
C GLU A 114 37.91 -13.06 -12.79
N ALA A 115 36.79 -13.18 -12.08
CA ALA A 115 35.52 -12.57 -12.47
C ALA A 115 35.54 -11.04 -12.44
N GLY A 116 36.49 -10.45 -11.70
CA GLY A 116 36.60 -9.00 -11.50
C GLY A 116 35.60 -8.43 -10.50
N ILE A 117 35.07 -9.28 -9.61
CA ILE A 117 34.05 -8.94 -8.61
C ILE A 117 34.73 -8.55 -7.31
N GLY A 118 34.29 -7.45 -6.71
CA GLY A 118 34.76 -6.97 -5.41
C GLY A 118 34.09 -7.71 -4.24
N LEU A 119 34.70 -7.63 -3.07
CA LEU A 119 34.18 -8.23 -1.84
C LEU A 119 34.04 -7.16 -0.77
N LEU A 120 32.83 -7.06 -0.21
CA LEU A 120 32.48 -6.22 0.93
C LEU A 120 32.21 -7.10 2.14
N SER A 121 32.76 -6.71 3.28
CA SER A 121 32.50 -7.30 4.59
C SER A 121 31.63 -6.35 5.40
N ILE A 122 30.55 -6.88 5.95
CA ILE A 122 29.62 -6.12 6.81
C ILE A 122 29.80 -6.59 8.24
N ASN A 123 30.17 -5.69 9.14
CA ASN A 123 30.20 -5.95 10.57
C ASN A 123 28.92 -5.39 11.21
N LEU A 124 28.00 -6.28 11.62
CA LEU A 124 26.74 -5.90 12.26
C LEU A 124 26.95 -5.26 13.64
N LEU A 125 27.94 -5.74 14.40
CA LEU A 125 28.19 -5.27 15.77
C LEU A 125 28.77 -3.85 15.82
N LYS A 126 29.59 -3.49 14.84
CA LYS A 126 30.24 -2.19 14.73
C LYS A 126 29.52 -1.24 13.76
N GLY A 127 28.61 -1.76 12.95
CA GLY A 127 27.96 -1.02 11.88
C GLY A 127 28.91 -0.50 10.80
N GLU A 128 29.96 -1.26 10.51
CA GLU A 128 30.97 -0.91 9.52
C GLU A 128 30.86 -1.79 8.28
N VAL A 129 31.00 -1.17 7.10
CA VAL A 129 31.18 -1.88 5.83
C VAL A 129 32.61 -1.66 5.37
N ARG A 130 33.35 -2.76 5.19
CA ARG A 130 34.76 -2.73 4.79
C ARG A 130 34.94 -3.40 3.44
N GLN A 131 35.68 -2.76 2.55
CA GLN A 131 36.06 -3.36 1.29
C GLN A 131 37.29 -4.27 1.48
N LEU A 132 37.13 -5.56 1.21
CA LEU A 132 38.20 -6.54 1.31
C LEU A 132 38.89 -6.80 -0.03
N LEU A 133 38.13 -6.75 -1.13
CA LEU A 133 38.67 -6.92 -2.48
C LEU A 133 38.09 -5.83 -3.40
N PRO A 134 38.93 -5.04 -4.10
CA PRO A 134 38.43 -4.11 -5.09
C PRO A 134 37.95 -4.82 -6.35
N PRO A 135 36.83 -4.37 -6.95
CA PRO A 135 36.39 -4.89 -8.23
C PRO A 135 37.31 -4.38 -9.35
N LYS A 136 37.36 -5.12 -10.46
CA LYS A 136 37.99 -4.61 -11.67
C LYS A 136 36.97 -3.76 -12.43
N PRO A 137 37.21 -2.45 -12.64
CA PRO A 137 36.28 -1.61 -13.35
C PRO A 137 36.18 -2.05 -14.82
N ARG A 138 34.96 -2.06 -15.35
CA ARG A 138 34.67 -2.37 -16.74
C ARG A 138 34.21 -1.12 -17.49
N SER A 139 34.69 -0.97 -18.72
CA SER A 139 34.56 0.26 -19.51
C SER A 139 33.21 0.44 -20.20
N SER A 140 32.37 -0.61 -20.27
CA SER A 140 31.07 -0.53 -20.93
C SER A 140 29.97 -1.14 -20.06
N SER A 141 29.15 -0.30 -19.44
CA SER A 141 27.84 -0.72 -18.93
C SER A 141 26.87 -0.77 -20.11
N ARG A 142 26.43 -1.97 -20.51
CA ARG A 142 25.35 -2.14 -21.49
C ARG A 142 23.95 -1.88 -20.95
N ALA A 143 23.80 -1.61 -19.65
CA ALA A 143 22.53 -1.17 -19.11
C ALA A 143 22.15 0.15 -19.80
N GLU A 144 21.24 0.07 -20.77
CA GLU A 144 20.57 1.23 -21.31
C GLU A 144 19.79 1.87 -20.16
N ARG A 145 20.06 3.15 -19.90
CA ARG A 145 19.24 3.94 -19.00
C ARG A 145 17.84 3.92 -19.59
N VAL A 146 16.92 3.16 -19.00
CA VAL A 146 15.52 3.27 -19.36
C VAL A 146 15.13 4.68 -18.93
N ASP A 147 14.84 5.54 -19.89
CA ASP A 147 14.29 6.86 -19.59
C ASP A 147 12.93 6.62 -18.92
N VAL A 148 12.91 6.74 -17.60
CA VAL A 148 11.72 6.59 -16.75
C VAL A 148 10.89 7.87 -16.71
N THR A 149 11.33 8.96 -17.34
CA THR A 149 10.54 10.19 -17.43
C THR A 149 9.16 10.05 -18.09
N PRO A 150 8.92 9.20 -19.12
CA PRO A 150 7.58 9.01 -19.65
C PRO A 150 6.69 8.24 -18.69
N LEU A 151 7.23 7.24 -17.96
CA LEU A 151 6.47 6.49 -16.95
C LEU A 151 6.11 7.39 -15.75
N LEU A 152 7.05 8.22 -15.30
CA LEU A 152 6.84 9.22 -14.25
C LEU A 152 5.75 10.22 -14.66
N LYS A 153 5.79 10.73 -15.90
CA LYS A 153 4.74 11.62 -16.43
C LYS A 153 3.38 10.93 -16.49
N GLU A 154 3.35 9.65 -16.86
CA GLU A 154 2.11 8.87 -16.88
C GLU A 154 1.54 8.69 -15.46
N MET A 155 2.40 8.34 -14.48
CA MET A 155 1.99 8.23 -13.07
C MET A 155 1.51 9.56 -12.52
N GLU A 156 2.22 10.67 -12.79
CA GLU A 156 1.81 12.01 -12.38
C GLU A 156 0.44 12.37 -12.96
N SER A 157 0.17 12.01 -14.22
CA SER A 157 -1.14 12.21 -14.84
C SER A 157 -2.25 11.38 -14.18
N LYS A 158 -1.94 10.15 -13.74
CA LYS A 158 -2.88 9.28 -13.02
C LYS A 158 -3.18 9.84 -11.63
N ILE A 159 -2.17 10.34 -10.93
CA ILE A 159 -2.33 10.97 -9.61
C ILE A 159 -3.24 12.20 -9.72
N ARG A 160 -2.98 13.10 -10.68
CA ARG A 160 -3.85 14.28 -10.90
C ARG A 160 -5.30 13.90 -11.22
N LYS A 161 -5.52 12.82 -11.98
CA LYS A 161 -6.89 12.31 -12.23
C LYS A 161 -7.55 11.80 -10.96
N LEU A 162 -6.81 11.10 -10.10
CA LEU A 162 -7.31 10.62 -8.82
C LEU A 162 -7.63 11.77 -7.87
N GLU A 163 -6.78 12.80 -7.81
CA GLU A 163 -7.04 14.03 -7.04
C GLU A 163 -8.33 14.71 -7.49
N LEU A 164 -8.53 14.88 -8.80
CA LEU A 164 -9.77 15.46 -9.34
C LEU A 164 -11.01 14.61 -9.02
N LEU A 165 -10.89 13.29 -9.02
CA LEU A 165 -11.99 12.39 -8.63
C LEU A 165 -12.28 12.48 -7.13
N TYR A 166 -11.24 12.60 -6.31
CA TYR A 166 -11.36 12.77 -4.87
C TYR A 166 -12.08 14.08 -4.54
N ASP A 167 -11.64 15.19 -5.13
CA ASP A 167 -12.27 16.51 -4.94
C ASP A 167 -13.75 16.48 -5.37
N ARG A 168 -14.07 15.78 -6.47
CA ARG A 168 -15.47 15.61 -6.89
C ARG A 168 -16.29 14.83 -5.86
N LEU A 169 -15.78 13.68 -5.42
CA LEU A 169 -16.43 12.84 -4.41
C LEU A 169 -16.62 13.58 -3.09
N GLU A 170 -15.63 14.37 -2.66
CA GLU A 170 -15.72 15.18 -1.46
C GLU A 170 -16.81 16.25 -1.58
N ASN A 171 -16.92 16.90 -2.75
CA ASN A 171 -17.99 17.86 -3.02
C ASN A 171 -19.37 17.20 -3.03
N GLU A 172 -19.53 16.06 -3.70
CA GLU A 172 -20.78 15.30 -3.71
C GLU A 172 -21.19 14.86 -2.29
N LEU A 173 -20.24 14.39 -1.48
CA LEU A 173 -20.49 14.04 -0.08
C LEU A 173 -20.91 15.25 0.75
N ASN A 174 -20.30 16.41 0.53
CA ASN A 174 -20.67 17.65 1.21
C ASN A 174 -22.06 18.15 0.81
N GLU A 175 -22.46 17.97 -0.45
CA GLU A 175 -23.81 18.27 -0.91
C GLU A 175 -24.84 17.32 -0.28
N ILE A 176 -24.59 16.02 -0.31
CA ILE A 176 -25.45 15.01 0.34
C ILE A 176 -25.56 15.31 1.84
N LYS A 177 -24.46 15.69 2.50
CA LYS A 177 -24.49 16.06 3.92
C LYS A 177 -25.38 17.28 4.18
N LYS A 178 -25.29 18.31 3.34
CA LYS A 178 -26.18 19.48 3.42
C LYS A 178 -27.65 19.11 3.18
N GLU A 179 -27.92 18.22 2.23
CA GLU A 179 -29.28 17.73 2.00
C GLU A 179 -29.83 16.95 3.19
N ILE A 180 -29.02 16.07 3.78
CA ILE A 180 -29.37 15.33 5.01
C ILE A 180 -29.65 16.31 6.15
N ASP A 181 -28.82 17.32 6.35
CA ASP A 181 -29.01 18.30 7.41
C ASP A 181 -30.28 19.15 7.17
N ASN A 182 -30.54 19.55 5.93
CA ASN A 182 -31.79 20.23 5.55
C ASN A 182 -33.03 19.36 5.77
N LEU A 183 -32.96 18.06 5.46
CA LEU A 183 -34.04 17.10 5.71
C LEU A 183 -34.27 16.91 7.21
N LYS A 184 -33.22 16.81 8.02
CA LYS A 184 -33.33 16.75 9.49
C LYS A 184 -34.05 17.97 10.05
N VAL A 185 -33.66 19.18 9.62
CA VAL A 185 -34.31 20.43 10.04
C VAL A 185 -35.79 20.45 9.65
N ARG A 186 -36.14 20.00 8.43
CA ARG A 186 -37.55 19.90 8.00
C ARG A 186 -38.36 18.92 8.85
N ILE A 187 -37.77 17.77 9.21
CA ILE A 187 -38.39 16.77 10.09
C ILE A 187 -38.60 17.35 11.50
N GLU A 188 -37.63 18.07 12.05
CA GLU A 188 -37.77 18.73 13.36
C GLU A 188 -38.89 19.78 13.37
N ILE A 189 -39.00 20.58 12.31
CA ILE A 189 -40.07 21.57 12.17
C ILE A 189 -41.44 20.87 12.08
N THR A 190 -41.57 19.82 11.27
CA THR A 190 -42.85 19.09 11.14
C THR A 190 -43.25 18.36 12.42
N ASN A 191 -42.28 17.82 13.18
CA ASN A 191 -42.55 17.22 14.48
C ASN A 191 -42.94 18.27 15.53
N THR A 192 -42.32 19.45 15.50
CA THR A 192 -42.66 20.57 16.41
C THR A 192 -44.05 21.15 16.11
N SER A 193 -44.47 21.18 14.84
CA SER A 193 -45.82 21.60 14.45
C SER A 193 -46.89 20.59 14.88
N ARG A 194 -46.61 19.28 14.86
CA ARG A 194 -47.52 18.25 15.38
C ARG A 194 -47.72 18.34 16.89
N SER A 195 -46.70 18.75 17.65
CA SER A 195 -46.82 18.93 19.10
C SER A 195 -47.65 20.15 19.54
N LYS A 196 -48.09 21.01 18.60
CA LYS A 196 -48.97 22.16 18.89
C LYS A 196 -50.46 21.91 18.59
N GLU A 197 -50.81 20.76 18.01
CA GLU A 197 -52.19 20.42 17.63
C GLU A 197 -52.85 19.34 18.51
N GLU A 198 -52.17 18.84 19.55
CA GLU A 198 -52.77 17.94 20.54
C GLU A 198 -52.93 18.62 21.91
N GLU A 199 -53.82 19.60 21.98
CA GLU A 199 -54.63 19.82 23.19
C GLU A 199 -56.10 19.54 22.84
N ILE A 200 -56.42 18.25 22.73
CA ILE A 200 -57.81 17.79 22.71
C ILE A 200 -58.27 17.74 24.18
N PRO A 201 -59.31 18.49 24.58
CA PRO A 201 -59.83 18.43 25.94
C PRO A 201 -60.39 17.04 26.25
N LYS A 202 -60.03 16.50 27.42
CA LYS A 202 -60.61 15.29 28.02
C LYS A 202 -62.14 15.41 28.00
N ALA A 203 -62.80 14.62 27.17
CA ALA A 203 -64.23 14.38 27.28
C ALA A 203 -64.47 13.31 28.36
N GLU A 204 -65.25 13.69 29.37
CA GLU A 204 -65.79 12.82 30.39
C GLU A 204 -66.71 11.76 29.77
N GLU A 205 -66.65 10.53 30.30
CA GLU A 205 -67.56 9.45 29.98
C GLU A 205 -68.97 9.74 30.52
N GLU A 206 -69.96 9.96 29.65
CA GLU A 206 -71.37 9.71 30.00
C GLU A 206 -72.16 9.16 28.80
N SER A 207 -72.42 7.85 28.88
CA SER A 207 -73.74 7.23 28.80
C SER A 207 -74.77 7.74 27.77
N GLY A 208 -75.02 6.91 26.76
CA GLY A 208 -76.37 6.54 26.32
C GLY A 208 -77.30 7.66 25.82
N ARG A 209 -77.26 7.93 24.52
CA ARG A 209 -78.43 8.44 23.77
C ARG A 209 -78.56 7.74 22.42
N GLU A 210 -79.60 6.94 22.28
CA GLU A 210 -80.14 6.52 20.99
C GLU A 210 -80.49 7.77 20.17
N VAL A 211 -79.80 8.00 19.06
CA VAL A 211 -80.24 8.98 18.06
C VAL A 211 -81.02 8.24 17.00
N LYS A 212 -82.36 8.35 17.07
CA LYS A 212 -83.28 8.00 15.99
C LYS A 212 -82.92 8.82 14.75
N ILE A 213 -82.56 8.14 13.66
CA ILE A 213 -82.37 8.78 12.35
C ILE A 213 -83.76 8.79 11.68
N GLU A 214 -84.51 9.87 11.86
CA GLU A 214 -85.71 10.18 11.06
C GLU A 214 -85.31 11.16 9.95
N ASP A 215 -85.32 10.64 8.73
CA ASP A 215 -85.49 11.30 7.42
C ASP A 215 -84.77 12.63 7.14
N LEU A 216 -83.43 12.59 7.10
CA LEU A 216 -82.68 13.49 6.24
C LEU A 216 -82.62 12.87 4.83
N GLU A 217 -83.42 13.42 3.92
CA GLU A 217 -83.43 13.07 2.50
C GLU A 217 -82.01 13.19 1.92
N LEU A 218 -81.39 12.04 1.64
CA LEU A 218 -80.09 11.99 0.99
C LEU A 218 -80.16 12.71 -0.37
N PRO A 219 -79.14 13.53 -0.71
CA PRO A 219 -79.02 14.19 -2.01
C PRO A 219 -79.20 13.19 -3.16
N SER A 220 -79.83 13.63 -4.26
CA SER A 220 -80.24 12.77 -5.38
C SER A 220 -79.12 11.92 -5.98
N PHE A 221 -77.86 12.36 -5.92
CA PHE A 221 -76.71 11.61 -6.42
C PHE A 221 -76.23 10.45 -5.51
N MET A 222 -76.69 10.40 -4.26
CA MET A 222 -76.33 9.34 -3.31
C MET A 222 -77.34 8.19 -3.28
N ARG A 223 -78.48 8.30 -3.98
CA ARG A 223 -79.54 7.28 -3.95
C ARG A 223 -79.13 5.96 -4.62
N ASP A 224 -78.27 6.03 -5.64
CA ASP A 224 -77.83 4.87 -6.43
C ASP A 224 -76.39 4.43 -6.10
N ASN A 225 -75.92 4.66 -4.86
CA ASN A 225 -74.59 4.22 -4.43
C ASN A 225 -74.64 2.78 -3.88
N PRO A 226 -74.05 1.77 -4.58
CA PRO A 226 -74.06 0.38 -4.14
C PRO A 226 -73.33 0.13 -2.81
N TRP A 227 -72.49 1.07 -2.35
CA TRP A 227 -71.77 0.96 -1.08
C TRP A 227 -72.63 1.30 0.15
N LEU A 228 -73.76 1.99 -0.02
CA LEU A 228 -74.67 2.31 1.09
C LEU A 228 -75.29 1.05 1.71
N GLU A 229 -75.62 0.05 0.90
CA GLU A 229 -76.12 -1.23 1.39
C GLU A 229 -75.05 -2.00 2.18
N VAL A 230 -73.81 -1.98 1.68
CA VAL A 230 -72.67 -2.63 2.34
C VAL A 230 -72.40 -1.98 3.71
N LEU A 231 -72.44 -0.65 3.78
CA LEU A 231 -72.22 0.10 5.02
C LEU A 231 -73.37 -0.07 6.02
N ARG A 232 -74.63 -0.07 5.56
CA ARG A 232 -75.80 -0.36 6.42
C ARG A 232 -75.76 -1.76 7.01
N ARG A 233 -75.23 -2.74 6.27
CA ARG A 233 -75.14 -4.14 6.71
C ARG A 233 -74.03 -4.34 7.73
N ARG A 234 -72.91 -3.63 7.60
CA ARG A 234 -71.76 -3.70 8.52
C ARG A 234 -71.95 -2.95 9.84
N GLY A 235 -72.83 -1.94 9.87
CA GLY A 235 -73.16 -1.21 11.11
C GLY A 235 -74.20 -1.89 12.02
N ARG A 236 -74.62 -3.13 11.69
CA ARG A 236 -75.55 -3.95 12.51
C ARG A 236 -74.93 -5.24 13.06
N GLU A 237 -73.65 -5.50 12.78
CA GLU A 237 -72.81 -6.47 13.50
C GLU A 237 -72.00 -5.72 14.57
#